data_AF-A4T168-F1
#
_entry.id   AF-A4T168-F1
#
_cell.length_a   1.000
_cell.length_b   1.000
_cell.length_c   1.000
_cell.angle_alpha   90.00
_cell.angle_beta   90.00
_cell.angle_gamma   90.00
#
_symmetry.space_group_name_H-M   'P 1'
#
loop_
_entity.id
_entity.type
_entity.pdbx_description
1 polymer ?
#
loop_
_entity_poly.entity_id
_entity_poly.type
_entity_poly.pdbx_seq_one_letter_code
_entity_poly.pdbx_strand_id
1 'polypeptide(L)'
;MTSTANLRRNLRVIEGPRPVTTSNHPSPTVKLPHIDVRWGFRERVTAIAVLVLIGYGLDIGRLVADAVAGSRTPMLALTPLLALLIASAYRWPPPGVNDNESDWLFVSILGPIGFAGIALVSSRFETLAAAFRLDLLGAALWTVCATAIFLGARHTARMWRVWLFTVIGCNPVLFTLAAGMLGGSDSAVAALSVCYGATAVYLAGARAPRLKRLAATSVCLIGGWGLGSVLLGTLPLFGTVAVAAAVLPVVVHVGMRRWVGPDAGATGEMPAYPVRSWKSLLALVLLAFAVAVVHTSPAPIREPAAVQGDWIGSAGLYGARELPDAQRFLGADARFVRYEVPTTAGRPNAAVDVITTSNLASLHDHRDTVWYPSTRPLNFVPASGLQSTAPVEVRAVFSNADTAIDTTTPQWYALTWDWRTDSGYQQVTVVVNQNPAESATPPPAPTGLEVVDTLLSPALWIGRQQADDPGRVDDVVVRHATEIADSLLAHVAARA
;
A
#
# COMPACT_ATOMS: atom_id res chain seq x y z
N MET A 1 3.35 3.90 -86.74
CA MET A 1 3.48 5.01 -87.71
C MET A 1 3.09 6.28 -86.97
N THR A 2 4.07 7.00 -86.39
CA THR A 2 4.60 8.28 -86.93
C THR A 2 3.46 9.27 -87.24
N SER A 3 3.42 10.49 -86.70
CA SER A 3 4.49 11.47 -86.83
C SER A 3 4.17 12.79 -86.11
N THR A 4 5.18 13.35 -85.44
CA THR A 4 5.64 14.78 -85.47
C THR A 4 4.62 15.92 -85.33
N ALA A 5 4.68 16.78 -84.31
CA ALA A 5 5.74 17.74 -83.93
C ALA A 5 5.62 19.13 -84.59
N ASN A 6 5.72 20.12 -83.68
CA ASN A 6 6.34 21.44 -83.82
C ASN A 6 5.66 22.52 -84.67
N LEU A 7 5.14 23.54 -83.98
CA LEU A 7 5.36 24.93 -84.38
C LEU A 7 5.91 25.74 -83.19
N ARG A 8 7.16 26.19 -83.31
CA ARG A 8 7.83 27.16 -82.43
C ARG A 8 7.77 28.56 -83.06
N ARG A 9 8.05 29.57 -82.22
CA ARG A 9 8.59 30.94 -82.47
C ARG A 9 7.53 32.03 -82.72
N ASN A 10 7.58 33.25 -82.15
CA ASN A 10 8.55 34.06 -81.37
C ASN A 10 7.72 35.07 -80.53
N LEU A 11 8.15 35.57 -79.36
CA LEU A 11 8.89 36.84 -79.22
C LEU A 11 9.23 37.12 -77.75
N ARG A 12 10.29 37.91 -77.57
CA ARG A 12 11.09 38.17 -76.37
C ARG A 12 10.49 39.18 -75.38
N VAL A 13 10.74 38.89 -74.10
CA VAL A 13 11.32 39.75 -73.03
C VAL A 13 10.58 41.04 -72.64
N ILE A 14 9.99 41.00 -71.44
CA ILE A 14 10.09 42.09 -70.46
C ILE A 14 10.57 41.45 -69.15
N GLU A 15 11.75 41.85 -68.69
CA GLU A 15 12.29 41.49 -67.38
C GLU A 15 11.43 42.14 -66.28
N GLY A 16 10.70 41.30 -65.54
CA GLY A 16 10.08 41.61 -64.26
C GLY A 16 10.81 40.90 -63.12
N PRO A 17 10.59 41.31 -61.87
CA PRO A 17 11.55 41.20 -60.77
C PRO A 17 11.99 39.77 -60.48
N ARG A 18 13.30 39.61 -60.20
CA ARG A 18 13.91 38.35 -59.76
C ARG A 18 13.03 37.71 -58.68
N PRO A 19 12.53 36.48 -58.85
CA PRO A 19 11.99 35.74 -57.73
C PRO A 19 13.13 35.55 -56.73
N VAL A 20 12.91 35.98 -55.49
CA VAL A 20 13.68 35.50 -54.35
C VAL A 20 13.52 33.99 -54.38
N THR A 21 14.54 33.31 -54.87
CA THR A 21 14.72 31.89 -54.64
C THR A 21 15.03 31.77 -53.16
N THR A 22 14.01 31.55 -52.35
CA THR A 22 14.18 30.78 -51.12
C THR A 22 14.62 29.40 -51.59
N SER A 23 15.92 29.24 -51.81
CA SER A 23 16.53 27.93 -51.92
C SER A 23 16.35 27.28 -50.55
N ASN A 24 15.18 26.69 -50.33
CA ASN A 24 15.00 25.61 -49.39
C ASN A 24 15.74 24.39 -49.97
N HIS A 25 17.05 24.51 -50.16
CA HIS A 25 17.89 23.34 -50.06
C HIS A 25 17.75 22.92 -48.60
N PRO A 26 17.16 21.75 -48.31
CA PRO A 26 17.37 21.17 -46.99
C PRO A 26 18.88 21.07 -46.85
N SER A 27 19.45 21.88 -45.95
CA SER A 27 20.79 21.60 -45.45
C SER A 27 20.81 20.13 -45.10
N PRO A 28 21.85 19.36 -45.47
CA PRO A 28 22.01 18.01 -44.96
C PRO A 28 22.25 18.16 -43.46
N THR A 29 21.15 18.29 -42.72
CA THR A 29 21.13 18.03 -41.30
C THR A 29 21.57 16.59 -41.23
N VAL A 30 22.82 16.40 -40.80
CA VAL A 30 23.33 15.12 -40.37
C VAL A 30 22.35 14.66 -39.31
N LYS A 31 21.35 13.88 -39.72
CA LYS A 31 20.46 13.19 -38.79
C LYS A 31 21.39 12.21 -38.09
N LEU A 32 21.89 12.62 -36.92
CA LEU A 32 22.55 11.72 -35.99
C LEU A 32 21.68 10.46 -35.94
N PRO A 33 22.28 9.26 -36.09
CA PRO A 33 21.51 8.02 -36.10
C PRO A 33 20.69 7.98 -34.81
N HIS A 34 19.37 8.15 -34.93
CA HIS A 34 18.46 7.95 -33.83
C HIS A 34 18.46 6.46 -33.54
N ILE A 35 19.16 6.08 -32.47
CA ILE A 35 19.12 4.70 -31.96
C ILE A 35 17.74 4.51 -31.33
N ASP A 36 16.85 3.94 -32.13
CA ASP A 36 15.49 3.61 -31.77
C ASP A 36 15.43 2.21 -31.19
N VAL A 37 14.99 2.11 -29.94
CA VAL A 37 14.92 0.83 -29.24
C VAL A 37 13.56 0.17 -29.51
N ARG A 38 13.57 -0.90 -30.31
CA ARG A 38 12.37 -1.70 -30.64
C ARG A 38 12.28 -2.92 -29.73
N TRP A 39 11.58 -2.76 -28.61
CA TRP A 39 11.31 -3.85 -27.66
C TRP A 39 9.94 -4.49 -27.88
N GLY A 40 9.87 -5.80 -27.67
CA GLY A 40 8.62 -6.54 -27.57
C GLY A 40 7.94 -6.33 -26.21
N PHE A 41 6.77 -6.96 -26.03
CA PHE A 41 5.99 -6.83 -24.80
C PHE A 41 6.75 -7.33 -23.58
N ARG A 42 7.48 -8.45 -23.70
CA ARG A 42 8.19 -9.06 -22.58
C ARG A 42 9.31 -8.14 -22.08
N GLU A 43 10.12 -7.63 -23.00
CA GLU A 43 11.24 -6.75 -22.69
C GLU A 43 10.74 -5.45 -22.02
N ARG A 44 9.60 -4.91 -22.48
CA ARG A 44 8.96 -3.72 -21.88
C ARG A 44 8.43 -3.98 -20.48
N VAL A 45 7.73 -5.11 -20.27
CA VAL A 45 7.25 -5.48 -18.93
C VAL A 45 8.42 -5.71 -17.98
N THR A 46 9.51 -6.34 -18.44
CA THR A 46 10.74 -6.49 -17.65
C THR A 46 11.34 -5.12 -17.33
N ALA A 47 11.42 -4.20 -18.29
CA ALA A 47 11.92 -2.85 -18.04
C ALA A 47 11.06 -2.09 -17.01
N ILE A 48 9.73 -2.19 -17.10
CA ILE A 48 8.82 -1.62 -16.10
C ILE A 48 9.09 -2.24 -14.72
N ALA A 49 9.17 -3.57 -14.61
CA ALA A 49 9.43 -4.25 -13.35
C ALA A 49 10.79 -3.82 -12.75
N VAL A 50 11.83 -3.68 -13.57
CA VAL A 50 13.14 -3.18 -13.12
C VAL A 50 13.05 -1.74 -12.62
N LEU A 51 12.34 -0.84 -13.31
CA LEU A 51 12.16 0.54 -12.84
C LEU A 51 11.34 0.63 -11.54
N VAL A 52 10.37 -0.25 -11.35
CA VAL A 52 9.63 -0.37 -10.09
C VAL A 52 10.55 -0.88 -8.98
N LEU A 53 11.40 -1.88 -9.25
CA LEU A 53 12.38 -2.39 -8.29
C LEU A 53 13.46 -1.35 -7.95
N ILE A 54 13.86 -0.49 -8.88
CA ILE A 54 14.78 0.62 -8.59
C ILE A 54 14.12 1.61 -7.63
N GLY A 55 12.86 2.00 -7.89
CA GLY A 55 12.14 2.98 -7.08
C GLY A 55 11.65 2.47 -5.72
N TYR A 56 11.19 1.23 -5.65
CA TYR A 56 10.43 0.64 -4.53
C TYR A 56 10.91 -0.76 -4.11
N GLY A 57 12.07 -1.21 -4.60
CA GLY A 57 12.57 -2.55 -4.31
C GLY A 57 12.83 -2.80 -2.83
N LEU A 58 13.21 -1.76 -2.07
CA LEU A 58 13.38 -1.85 -0.62
C LEU A 58 12.05 -2.12 0.09
N ASP A 59 10.97 -1.41 -0.28
CA ASP A 59 9.65 -1.63 0.31
C ASP A 59 9.10 -3.00 -0.05
N ILE A 60 9.23 -3.42 -1.30
CA ILE A 60 8.83 -4.79 -1.72
C ILE A 60 9.62 -5.84 -0.95
N GLY A 61 10.94 -5.65 -0.78
CA GLY A 61 11.78 -6.56 -0.01
C GLY A 61 11.36 -6.66 1.45
N ARG A 62 10.97 -5.53 2.07
CA ARG A 62 10.44 -5.49 3.44
C ARG A 62 9.09 -6.16 3.56
N LEU A 63 8.16 -5.92 2.64
CA LEU A 63 6.87 -6.62 2.63
C LEU A 63 7.03 -8.14 2.57
N VAL A 64 8.00 -8.63 1.78
CA VAL A 64 8.33 -10.06 1.76
C VAL A 64 8.94 -10.51 3.08
N ALA A 65 9.87 -9.73 3.65
CA ALA A 65 10.47 -10.04 4.95
C ALA A 65 9.44 -10.07 6.09
N ASP A 66 8.54 -9.09 6.15
CA ASP A 66 7.45 -9.00 7.12
C ASP A 66 6.48 -10.18 6.97
N ALA A 67 6.13 -10.55 5.74
CA ALA A 67 5.30 -11.72 5.47
C ALA A 67 5.98 -13.03 5.91
N VAL A 68 7.28 -13.19 5.64
CA VAL A 68 8.07 -14.34 6.12
C VAL A 68 8.17 -14.37 7.65
N ALA A 69 8.28 -13.20 8.28
CA ALA A 69 8.30 -13.03 9.74
C ALA A 69 6.93 -13.28 10.40
N GLY A 70 5.87 -13.44 9.60
CA GLY A 70 4.54 -13.83 10.06
C GLY A 70 3.49 -12.72 10.01
N SER A 71 3.71 -11.65 9.25
CA SER A 71 2.67 -10.65 8.98
C SER A 71 1.39 -11.31 8.45
N ARG A 72 0.25 -10.79 8.89
CA ARG A 72 -1.09 -11.23 8.54
C ARG A 72 -1.61 -10.55 7.28
N THR A 73 -0.77 -9.77 6.60
CA THR A 73 -1.07 -9.14 5.30
C THR A 73 -0.22 -9.70 4.14
N PRO A 74 -0.10 -11.03 3.98
CA PRO A 74 0.80 -11.64 2.97
C PRO A 74 0.45 -11.24 1.54
N MET A 75 -0.77 -10.77 1.30
CA MET A 75 -1.20 -10.26 0.00
C MET A 75 -0.40 -9.05 -0.47
N LEU A 76 0.10 -8.19 0.42
CA LEU A 76 0.92 -7.04 0.02
C LEU A 76 2.17 -7.50 -0.75
N ALA A 77 2.82 -8.56 -0.29
CA ALA A 77 3.98 -9.15 -0.93
C ALA A 77 3.66 -9.86 -2.26
N LEU A 78 2.45 -10.43 -2.40
CA LEU A 78 2.04 -11.23 -3.55
C LEU A 78 1.36 -10.41 -4.66
N THR A 79 0.81 -9.24 -4.34
CA THR A 79 0.11 -8.36 -5.29
C THR A 79 0.92 -8.06 -6.55
N PRO A 80 2.22 -7.74 -6.50
CA PRO A 80 3.02 -7.51 -7.71
C PRO A 80 3.03 -8.72 -8.67
N LEU A 81 3.16 -9.94 -8.14
CA LEU A 81 3.16 -11.16 -8.94
C LEU A 81 1.80 -11.41 -9.59
N LEU A 82 0.72 -11.24 -8.82
CA LEU A 82 -0.64 -11.40 -9.32
C LEU A 82 -1.03 -10.32 -10.34
N ALA A 83 -0.56 -9.08 -10.15
CA ALA A 83 -0.73 -8.01 -11.13
C ALA A 83 -0.02 -8.34 -12.45
N LEU A 84 1.19 -8.90 -12.42
CA LEU A 84 1.91 -9.39 -13.60
C LEU A 84 1.15 -10.55 -14.29
N LEU A 85 0.56 -11.46 -13.50
CA LEU A 85 -0.29 -12.53 -14.02
C LEU A 85 -1.48 -11.94 -14.81
N ILE A 86 -2.17 -10.93 -14.27
CA ILE A 86 -3.28 -10.26 -14.94
C ILE A 86 -2.79 -9.49 -16.18
N ALA A 87 -1.69 -8.74 -16.07
CA ALA A 87 -1.09 -7.98 -17.16
C ALA A 87 -0.73 -8.89 -18.36
N SER A 88 -0.45 -10.17 -18.11
CA SER A 88 -0.21 -11.16 -19.17
C SER A 88 -1.39 -11.30 -20.16
N ALA A 89 -2.61 -10.89 -19.81
CA ALA A 89 -3.79 -10.88 -20.68
C ALA A 89 -3.75 -9.77 -21.75
N TYR A 90 -2.87 -8.78 -21.59
CA TYR A 90 -2.85 -7.54 -22.35
C TYR A 90 -1.67 -7.46 -23.33
N ARG A 91 -1.17 -8.59 -23.85
CA ARG A 91 0.00 -8.65 -24.75
C ARG A 91 -0.16 -7.95 -26.11
N TRP A 92 -1.34 -7.40 -26.41
CA TRP A 92 -1.60 -6.81 -27.73
C TRP A 92 -1.94 -5.33 -27.59
N PRO A 93 -1.18 -4.45 -28.28
CA PRO A 93 -1.47 -3.02 -28.28
C PRO A 93 -2.83 -2.73 -28.93
N PRO A 94 -3.54 -1.67 -28.49
CA PRO A 94 -4.76 -1.24 -29.16
C PRO A 94 -4.44 -0.74 -30.59
N PRO A 95 -5.39 -0.86 -31.53
CA PRO A 95 -5.25 -0.24 -32.85
C PRO A 95 -5.27 1.30 -32.73
N GLY A 96 -4.59 1.98 -33.65
CA GLY A 96 -4.56 3.43 -33.76
C GLY A 96 -3.15 4.04 -33.74
N VAL A 97 -3.07 5.36 -33.91
CA VAL A 97 -1.81 6.12 -33.85
C VAL A 97 -1.34 6.19 -32.40
N ASN A 98 -0.12 5.73 -32.15
CA ASN A 98 0.60 5.95 -30.90
C ASN A 98 1.38 7.25 -31.02
N ASP A 99 1.12 8.20 -30.12
CA ASP A 99 1.86 9.45 -30.02
C ASP A 99 2.70 9.43 -28.74
N ASN A 100 4.01 9.39 -28.94
CA ASN A 100 5.00 9.36 -27.88
C ASN A 100 4.99 10.64 -27.04
N GLU A 101 4.68 11.79 -27.63
CA GLU A 101 4.66 13.09 -26.96
C GLU A 101 3.46 13.18 -26.02
N SER A 102 2.29 12.75 -26.50
CA SER A 102 1.07 12.64 -25.69
C SER A 102 1.24 11.74 -24.47
N ASP A 103 1.95 10.61 -24.58
CA ASP A 103 2.21 9.72 -23.44
C ASP A 103 3.04 10.43 -22.35
N TRP A 104 4.08 11.18 -22.75
CA TRP A 104 4.91 11.95 -21.83
C TRP A 104 4.14 13.10 -21.20
N LEU A 105 3.31 13.80 -21.99
CA LEU A 105 2.44 14.85 -21.48
C LEU A 105 1.49 14.29 -20.41
N PHE A 106 0.83 13.16 -20.70
CA PHE A 106 -0.06 12.51 -19.74
C PHE A 106 0.66 12.16 -18.44
N VAL A 107 1.86 11.58 -18.50
CA VAL A 107 2.64 11.23 -17.31
C VAL A 107 3.14 12.46 -16.55
N SER A 108 3.54 13.52 -17.27
CA SER A 108 4.00 14.78 -16.66
C SER A 108 2.89 15.52 -15.90
N ILE A 109 1.62 15.20 -16.16
CA ILE A 109 0.47 15.76 -15.43
C ILE A 109 0.03 14.77 -14.34
N LEU A 110 -0.26 13.52 -14.71
CA LEU A 110 -0.79 12.51 -13.79
C LEU A 110 0.19 12.18 -12.67
N GLY A 111 1.47 12.03 -12.99
CA GLY A 111 2.51 11.69 -12.03
C GLY A 111 2.60 12.72 -10.90
N PRO A 112 2.95 13.99 -11.21
CA PRO A 112 3.06 15.04 -10.19
C PRO A 112 1.77 15.26 -9.39
N ILE A 113 0.59 15.27 -10.04
CA ILE A 113 -0.69 15.42 -9.32
C ILE A 113 -0.93 14.25 -8.37
N GLY A 114 -0.70 13.01 -8.83
CA GLY A 114 -0.91 11.82 -8.02
C GLY A 114 0.07 11.72 -6.84
N PHE A 115 1.37 11.96 -7.08
CA PHE A 115 2.37 11.98 -6.01
C PHE A 115 2.17 13.14 -5.04
N ALA A 116 1.79 14.33 -5.52
CA ALA A 116 1.42 15.44 -4.66
C ALA A 116 0.19 15.11 -3.81
N GLY A 117 -0.82 14.46 -4.40
CA GLY A 117 -2.00 13.99 -3.65
C GLY A 117 -1.63 13.00 -2.55
N ILE A 118 -0.79 12.01 -2.85
CA ILE A 118 -0.28 11.05 -1.86
C ILE A 118 0.49 11.79 -0.76
N ALA A 119 1.39 12.70 -1.12
CA ALA A 119 2.19 13.46 -0.17
C ALA A 119 1.33 14.35 0.74
N LEU A 120 0.33 15.05 0.18
CA LEU A 120 -0.59 15.91 0.93
C LEU A 120 -1.48 15.12 1.90
N VAL A 121 -1.96 13.94 1.49
CA VAL A 121 -2.74 13.08 2.38
C VAL A 121 -1.84 12.49 3.47
N SER A 122 -0.63 12.06 3.11
CA SER A 122 0.32 11.47 4.07
C SER A 122 0.83 12.48 5.09
N SER A 123 1.01 13.75 4.72
CA SER A 123 1.40 14.80 5.66
C SER A 123 0.26 15.24 6.58
N ARG A 124 -0.99 15.16 6.11
CA ARG A 124 -2.16 15.57 6.89
C ARG A 124 -2.68 14.46 7.82
N PHE A 125 -2.66 13.22 7.35
CA PHE A 125 -3.20 12.07 8.07
C PHE A 125 -2.16 10.95 8.14
N GLU A 126 -1.01 11.24 8.73
CA GLU A 126 0.14 10.32 8.80
C GLU A 126 -0.24 8.91 9.26
N THR A 127 -1.01 8.81 10.35
CA THR A 127 -1.41 7.51 10.92
C THR A 127 -2.38 6.76 10.01
N LEU A 128 -3.38 7.45 9.44
CA LEU A 128 -4.29 6.84 8.48
C LEU A 128 -3.54 6.42 7.21
N ALA A 129 -2.61 7.25 6.74
CA ALA A 129 -1.80 7.00 5.56
C ALA A 129 -0.89 5.78 5.75
N ALA A 130 -0.29 5.64 6.93
CA ALA A 130 0.51 4.48 7.31
C ALA A 130 -0.36 3.21 7.41
N ALA A 131 -1.51 3.28 8.07
CA ALA A 131 -2.46 2.17 8.17
C ALA A 131 -2.93 1.67 6.78
N PHE A 132 -3.23 2.60 5.86
CA PHE A 132 -3.63 2.29 4.48
C PHE A 132 -2.48 1.94 3.55
N ARG A 133 -1.23 2.10 4.02
CA ARG A 133 -0.01 1.95 3.22
C ARG A 133 -0.07 2.78 1.93
N LEU A 134 -0.36 4.08 2.06
CA LEU A 134 -0.38 5.00 0.91
C LEU A 134 0.98 5.10 0.21
N ASP A 135 2.07 4.75 0.90
CA ASP A 135 3.39 4.53 0.32
C ASP A 135 3.35 3.54 -0.86
N LEU A 136 2.60 2.44 -0.72
CA LEU A 136 2.46 1.41 -1.76
C LEU A 136 1.58 1.86 -2.93
N LEU A 137 0.65 2.80 -2.71
CA LEU A 137 -0.07 3.44 -3.82
C LEU A 137 0.86 4.30 -4.69
N GLY A 138 1.93 4.84 -4.11
CA GLY A 138 3.01 5.48 -4.86
C GLY A 138 3.67 4.51 -5.84
N ALA A 139 3.95 3.27 -5.41
CA ALA A 139 4.49 2.22 -6.28
C ALA A 139 3.50 1.84 -7.40
N ALA A 140 2.21 1.74 -7.09
CA ALA A 140 1.17 1.50 -8.08
C ALA A 140 1.10 2.63 -9.12
N LEU A 141 1.10 3.90 -8.68
CA LEU A 141 1.11 5.08 -9.55
C LEU A 141 2.36 5.14 -10.42
N TRP A 142 3.54 4.90 -9.84
CA TRP A 142 4.80 4.80 -10.57
C TRP A 142 4.73 3.73 -11.67
N THR A 143 4.15 2.58 -11.35
CA THR A 143 3.93 1.48 -12.31
C THR A 143 2.99 1.91 -13.44
N VAL A 144 1.92 2.65 -13.15
CA VAL A 144 1.01 3.22 -14.17
C VAL A 144 1.78 4.18 -15.08
N CYS A 145 2.57 5.10 -14.53
CA CYS A 145 3.37 6.05 -15.29
C CYS A 145 4.41 5.34 -16.19
N ALA A 146 5.15 4.39 -15.64
CA ALA A 146 6.10 3.58 -16.41
C ALA A 146 5.38 2.78 -17.51
N THR A 147 4.19 2.24 -17.23
CA THR A 147 3.40 1.50 -18.22
C THR A 147 2.86 2.41 -19.32
N ALA A 148 2.44 3.63 -18.99
CA ALA A 148 2.01 4.63 -19.96
C ALA A 148 3.15 4.99 -20.91
N ILE A 149 4.38 5.12 -20.41
CA ILE A 149 5.54 5.39 -21.26
C ILE A 149 5.95 4.14 -22.04
N PHE A 150 6.00 2.94 -21.46
CA PHE A 150 6.47 1.77 -22.22
C PHE A 150 5.45 1.19 -23.19
N LEU A 151 4.16 1.22 -22.84
CA LEU A 151 3.10 0.55 -23.59
C LEU A 151 2.09 1.53 -24.23
N GLY A 152 2.12 2.81 -23.85
CA GLY A 152 1.20 3.85 -24.31
C GLY A 152 0.06 4.10 -23.32
N ALA A 153 -0.41 5.35 -23.23
CA ALA A 153 -1.47 5.77 -22.31
C ALA A 153 -2.79 5.03 -22.57
N ARG A 154 -3.17 4.83 -23.84
CA ARG A 154 -4.38 4.06 -24.20
C ARG A 154 -4.30 2.61 -23.76
N HIS A 155 -3.13 1.99 -23.93
CA HIS A 155 -2.92 0.62 -23.51
C HIS A 155 -3.00 0.49 -21.99
N THR A 156 -2.39 1.45 -21.29
CA THR A 156 -2.45 1.58 -19.83
C THR A 156 -3.88 1.75 -19.35
N ALA A 157 -4.68 2.61 -19.98
CA ALA A 157 -6.11 2.77 -19.65
C ALA A 157 -6.90 1.47 -19.87
N ARG A 158 -6.60 0.69 -20.93
CA ARG A 158 -7.22 -0.63 -21.16
C ARG A 158 -6.89 -1.62 -20.04
N MET A 159 -5.75 -1.47 -19.37
CA MET A 159 -5.36 -2.26 -18.20
C MET A 159 -6.04 -1.82 -16.90
N TRP A 160 -7.13 -1.03 -16.92
CA TRP A 160 -7.83 -0.56 -15.70
C TRP A 160 -8.12 -1.65 -14.66
N ARG A 161 -8.36 -2.91 -15.09
CA ARG A 161 -8.58 -4.04 -14.17
C ARG A 161 -7.33 -4.44 -13.41
N VAL A 162 -6.14 -4.32 -14.03
CA VAL A 162 -4.85 -4.50 -13.34
C VAL A 162 -4.72 -3.42 -12.27
N TRP A 163 -4.97 -2.16 -12.63
CA TRP A 163 -4.83 -1.03 -11.70
C TRP A 163 -5.79 -1.12 -10.53
N LEU A 164 -7.06 -1.46 -10.78
CA LEU A 164 -8.04 -1.68 -9.73
C LEU A 164 -7.62 -2.83 -8.80
N PHE A 165 -7.17 -3.95 -9.36
CA PHE A 165 -6.67 -5.08 -8.57
C PHE A 165 -5.45 -4.68 -7.74
N THR A 166 -4.49 -3.96 -8.31
CA THR A 166 -3.28 -3.50 -7.61
C THR A 166 -3.63 -2.52 -6.48
N VAL A 167 -4.49 -1.53 -6.72
CA VAL A 167 -4.90 -0.56 -5.69
C VAL A 167 -5.58 -1.26 -4.51
N ILE A 168 -6.47 -2.23 -4.79
CA ILE A 168 -7.14 -3.01 -3.74
C ILE A 168 -6.11 -3.92 -3.03
N GLY A 169 -5.25 -4.61 -3.78
CA GLY A 169 -4.27 -5.55 -3.23
C GLY A 169 -3.08 -4.91 -2.52
N CYS A 170 -2.83 -3.61 -2.73
CA CYS A 170 -1.82 -2.83 -2.00
C CYS A 170 -2.37 -2.18 -0.73
N ASN A 171 -3.66 -2.35 -0.41
CA ASN A 171 -4.29 -1.78 0.77
C ASN A 171 -4.52 -2.90 1.83
N PRO A 172 -3.74 -2.92 2.93
CA PRO A 172 -3.89 -3.96 3.94
C PRO A 172 -5.20 -3.86 4.72
N VAL A 173 -5.75 -2.66 4.91
CA VAL A 173 -6.95 -2.44 5.75
C VAL A 173 -8.15 -3.22 5.22
N LEU A 174 -8.37 -3.21 3.90
CA LEU A 174 -9.47 -3.97 3.29
C LEU A 174 -9.30 -5.48 3.52
N PHE A 175 -8.06 -5.96 3.50
CA PHE A 175 -7.74 -7.36 3.69
C PHE A 175 -7.88 -7.77 5.17
N THR A 176 -7.36 -6.98 6.11
CA THR A 176 -7.41 -7.27 7.55
C THR A 176 -8.83 -7.16 8.08
N LEU A 177 -9.63 -6.19 7.63
CA LEU A 177 -11.06 -6.11 7.98
C LEU A 177 -11.82 -7.34 7.49
N ALA A 178 -11.61 -7.76 6.24
CA ALA A 178 -12.24 -8.96 5.71
C ALA A 178 -11.81 -10.23 6.48
N ALA A 179 -10.52 -10.33 6.84
CA ALA A 179 -10.00 -11.44 7.62
C ALA A 179 -10.59 -11.46 9.03
N GLY A 180 -10.69 -10.29 9.67
CA GLY A 180 -11.28 -10.12 11.00
C GLY A 180 -12.77 -10.46 11.04
N MET A 181 -13.52 -10.10 9.99
CA MET A 181 -14.93 -10.51 9.83
C MET A 181 -15.10 -12.04 9.72
N LEU A 182 -14.08 -12.75 9.23
CA LEU A 182 -14.01 -14.21 9.18
C LEU A 182 -13.37 -14.82 10.45
N GLY A 183 -13.21 -14.04 11.51
CA GLY A 183 -12.69 -14.46 12.81
C GLY A 183 -11.17 -14.41 12.95
N GLY A 184 -10.44 -13.95 11.93
CA GLY A 184 -9.00 -13.68 12.03
C GLY A 184 -8.09 -14.90 12.07
N SER A 185 -8.59 -16.10 11.78
CA SER A 185 -7.77 -17.31 11.74
C SER A 185 -6.81 -17.33 10.54
N ASP A 186 -5.74 -18.11 10.63
CA ASP A 186 -4.80 -18.32 9.51
C ASP A 186 -5.50 -18.96 8.30
N SER A 187 -6.51 -19.80 8.54
CA SER A 187 -7.37 -20.32 7.49
C SER A 187 -8.20 -19.24 6.79
N ALA A 188 -8.69 -18.23 7.53
CA ALA A 188 -9.43 -17.11 6.95
C ALA A 188 -8.52 -16.24 6.08
N VAL A 189 -7.31 -15.94 6.56
CA VAL A 189 -6.29 -15.21 5.80
C VAL A 189 -5.95 -15.99 4.51
N ALA A 190 -5.69 -17.29 4.62
CA ALA A 190 -5.40 -18.13 3.46
C ALA A 190 -6.58 -18.20 2.47
N ALA A 191 -7.83 -18.32 2.96
CA ALA A 191 -9.03 -18.31 2.12
C ALA A 191 -9.13 -17.03 1.28
N LEU A 192 -8.98 -15.88 1.95
CA LEU A 192 -9.06 -14.58 1.29
C LEU A 192 -7.95 -14.43 0.26
N SER A 193 -6.72 -14.82 0.58
CA SER A 193 -5.64 -14.81 -0.39
C SER A 193 -5.92 -15.70 -1.61
N VAL A 194 -6.47 -16.90 -1.41
CA VAL A 194 -6.90 -17.78 -2.51
C VAL A 194 -7.96 -17.10 -3.38
N CYS A 195 -8.89 -16.34 -2.81
CA CYS A 195 -9.85 -15.54 -3.56
C CYS A 195 -9.16 -14.47 -4.44
N TYR A 196 -8.12 -13.79 -3.95
CA TYR A 196 -7.31 -12.87 -4.75
C TYR A 196 -6.60 -13.59 -5.90
N GLY A 197 -5.97 -14.73 -5.62
CA GLY A 197 -5.30 -15.56 -6.62
C GLY A 197 -6.27 -16.04 -7.72
N ALA A 198 -7.44 -16.54 -7.34
CA ALA A 198 -8.47 -16.99 -8.27
C ALA A 198 -9.07 -15.83 -9.10
N THR A 199 -9.24 -14.66 -8.49
CA THR A 199 -9.63 -13.43 -9.19
C THR A 199 -8.58 -13.05 -10.23
N ALA A 200 -7.30 -13.13 -9.88
CA ALA A 200 -6.20 -12.91 -10.81
C ALA A 200 -6.24 -13.88 -11.99
N VAL A 201 -6.51 -15.18 -11.78
CA VAL A 201 -6.72 -16.17 -12.86
C VAL A 201 -7.89 -15.76 -13.76
N TYR A 202 -9.02 -15.40 -13.17
CA TYR A 202 -10.20 -14.99 -13.92
C TYR A 202 -9.89 -13.80 -14.84
N LEU A 203 -9.23 -12.77 -14.29
CA LEU A 203 -8.87 -11.55 -15.00
C LEU A 203 -7.78 -11.80 -16.05
N ALA A 204 -6.78 -12.61 -15.74
CA ALA A 204 -5.72 -13.00 -16.67
C ALA A 204 -6.27 -13.80 -17.86
N GLY A 205 -7.36 -14.53 -17.65
CA GLY A 205 -8.06 -15.30 -18.68
C GLY A 205 -8.95 -14.49 -19.63
N ALA A 206 -8.91 -13.15 -19.63
CA ALA A 206 -9.89 -12.28 -20.33
C ALA A 206 -10.22 -12.65 -21.79
N ARG A 207 -9.31 -13.32 -22.51
CA ARG A 207 -9.48 -13.75 -23.91
C ARG A 207 -10.06 -15.15 -24.08
N ALA A 208 -10.06 -15.97 -23.03
CA ALA A 208 -10.64 -17.30 -23.07
C ALA A 208 -12.17 -17.24 -22.99
N PRO A 209 -12.89 -18.26 -23.53
CA PRO A 209 -14.34 -18.39 -23.35
C PRO A 209 -14.72 -18.32 -21.87
N ARG A 210 -15.87 -17.69 -21.57
CA ARG A 210 -16.31 -17.47 -20.18
C ARG A 210 -16.35 -18.75 -19.35
N LEU A 211 -16.84 -19.85 -19.92
CA LEU A 211 -16.91 -21.15 -19.23
C LEU A 211 -15.52 -21.67 -18.87
N LYS A 212 -14.53 -21.58 -19.77
CA LYS A 212 -13.15 -22.03 -19.49
C LYS A 212 -12.49 -21.17 -18.42
N ARG A 213 -12.77 -19.86 -18.40
CA ARG A 213 -12.30 -18.94 -17.35
C ARG A 213 -12.89 -19.30 -16.01
N LEU A 214 -14.22 -19.47 -15.94
CA LEU A 214 -14.91 -19.85 -14.71
C LEU A 214 -14.45 -21.22 -14.20
N ALA A 215 -14.22 -22.19 -15.09
CA ALA A 215 -13.66 -23.49 -14.74
C ALA A 215 -12.25 -23.34 -14.14
N ALA A 216 -11.35 -22.58 -14.78
CA ALA A 216 -10.01 -22.32 -14.26
C ALA A 216 -10.06 -21.61 -12.90
N THR A 217 -10.90 -20.59 -12.75
CA THR A 217 -11.13 -19.91 -11.47
C THR A 217 -11.65 -20.86 -10.40
N SER A 218 -12.58 -21.74 -10.73
CA SER A 218 -13.14 -22.73 -9.79
C SER A 218 -12.09 -23.76 -9.37
N VAL A 219 -11.27 -24.24 -10.31
CA VAL A 219 -10.11 -25.11 -10.01
C VAL A 219 -9.12 -24.39 -9.10
N CYS A 220 -8.87 -23.10 -9.34
CA CYS A 220 -7.99 -22.30 -8.49
C CYS A 220 -8.56 -22.11 -7.07
N LEU A 221 -9.87 -21.88 -6.94
CA LEU A 221 -10.53 -21.73 -5.64
C LEU A 221 -10.52 -23.06 -4.86
N ILE A 222 -11.01 -24.14 -5.48
CA ILE A 222 -11.13 -25.46 -4.82
C ILE A 222 -9.74 -26.02 -4.53
N GLY A 223 -8.85 -25.98 -5.52
CA GLY A 223 -7.48 -26.46 -5.37
C GLY A 223 -6.67 -25.61 -4.39
N GLY A 224 -6.85 -24.27 -4.43
CA GLY A 224 -6.16 -23.36 -3.51
C GLY A 224 -6.64 -23.52 -2.08
N TRP A 225 -7.95 -23.67 -1.87
CA TRP A 225 -8.53 -23.98 -0.56
C TRP A 225 -8.01 -25.32 -0.03
N GLY A 226 -8.15 -26.40 -0.82
CA GLY A 226 -7.70 -27.72 -0.40
C GLY A 226 -6.19 -27.78 -0.11
N LEU A 227 -5.37 -27.18 -0.97
CA LEU A 227 -3.92 -27.09 -0.78
C LEU A 227 -3.57 -26.23 0.44
N GLY A 228 -4.25 -25.10 0.62
CA GLY A 228 -4.10 -24.23 1.79
C GLY A 228 -4.41 -24.97 3.10
N SER A 229 -5.55 -25.66 3.17
CA SER A 229 -5.93 -26.44 4.36
C SER A 229 -4.93 -27.54 4.72
N VAL A 230 -4.34 -28.21 3.72
CA VAL A 230 -3.30 -29.24 3.95
C VAL A 230 -1.99 -28.59 4.39
N LEU A 231 -1.59 -27.49 3.75
CA LEU A 231 -0.29 -26.86 3.99
C LEU A 231 -0.22 -26.08 5.31
N LEU A 232 -1.35 -25.54 5.81
CA LEU A 232 -1.38 -24.78 7.07
C LEU A 232 -0.83 -25.56 8.28
N GLY A 233 -0.93 -26.88 8.29
CA GLY A 233 -0.35 -27.73 9.35
C GLY A 233 1.15 -28.01 9.19
N THR A 234 1.77 -27.57 8.09
CA THR A 234 3.14 -27.96 7.70
C THR A 234 4.06 -26.78 7.39
N LEU A 235 3.50 -25.68 6.85
CA LEU A 235 4.22 -24.50 6.43
C LEU A 235 3.73 -23.27 7.20
N PRO A 236 4.60 -22.27 7.45
CA PRO A 236 4.18 -20.96 7.92
C PRO A 236 3.11 -20.35 7.00
N LEU A 237 2.31 -19.43 7.55
CA LEU A 237 1.20 -18.77 6.85
C LEU A 237 1.61 -18.24 5.46
N PHE A 238 2.71 -17.48 5.38
CA PHE A 238 3.18 -16.95 4.10
C PHE A 238 3.58 -18.03 3.09
N GLY A 239 4.25 -19.10 3.53
CA GLY A 239 4.60 -20.22 2.66
C GLY A 239 3.35 -20.91 2.08
N THR A 240 2.36 -21.13 2.94
CA THR A 240 1.05 -21.68 2.52
C THR A 240 0.35 -20.77 1.52
N VAL A 241 0.27 -19.48 1.80
CA VAL A 241 -0.39 -18.50 0.94
C VAL A 241 0.37 -18.31 -0.38
N ALA A 242 1.69 -18.23 -0.38
CA ALA A 242 2.49 -18.11 -1.60
C ALA A 242 2.23 -19.29 -2.55
N VAL A 243 2.14 -20.51 -2.03
CA VAL A 243 1.84 -21.69 -2.84
C VAL A 243 0.39 -21.69 -3.32
N ALA A 244 -0.57 -21.57 -2.39
CA ALA A 244 -2.00 -21.71 -2.69
C ALA A 244 -2.60 -20.53 -3.47
N ALA A 245 -2.14 -19.31 -3.21
CA ALA A 245 -2.70 -18.07 -3.73
C ALA A 245 -1.82 -17.35 -4.76
N ALA A 246 -0.62 -17.85 -5.06
CA ALA A 246 0.25 -17.27 -6.08
C ALA A 246 0.77 -18.31 -7.09
N VAL A 247 1.46 -19.36 -6.62
CA VAL A 247 2.02 -20.41 -7.50
C VAL A 247 0.90 -21.18 -8.21
N LEU A 248 -0.10 -21.67 -7.47
CA LEU A 248 -1.22 -22.40 -8.06
C LEU A 248 -1.99 -21.57 -9.11
N PRO A 249 -2.38 -20.31 -8.87
CA PRO A 249 -2.94 -19.42 -9.90
C PRO A 249 -2.11 -19.36 -11.19
N VAL A 250 -0.78 -19.23 -11.09
CA VAL A 250 0.11 -19.21 -12.25
C VAL A 250 0.03 -20.53 -13.02
N VAL A 251 0.10 -21.66 -12.32
CA VAL A 251 0.00 -23.00 -12.92
C VAL A 251 -1.35 -23.19 -13.62
N VAL A 252 -2.45 -22.85 -12.94
CA VAL A 252 -3.81 -22.95 -13.48
C VAL A 252 -3.98 -22.08 -14.71
N HIS A 253 -3.49 -20.84 -14.70
CA HIS A 253 -3.55 -19.95 -15.86
C HIS A 253 -2.73 -20.48 -17.05
N VAL A 254 -1.54 -21.00 -16.80
CA VAL A 254 -0.72 -21.64 -17.85
C VAL A 254 -1.44 -22.85 -18.44
N GLY A 255 -2.04 -23.70 -17.60
CA GLY A 255 -2.86 -24.83 -18.03
C GLY A 255 -4.07 -24.39 -18.87
N MET A 256 -4.81 -23.39 -18.41
CA MET A 256 -5.94 -22.81 -19.15
C MET A 256 -5.50 -22.28 -20.51
N ARG A 257 -4.38 -21.55 -20.61
CA ARG A 257 -3.86 -21.07 -21.89
C ARG A 257 -3.53 -22.22 -22.85
N ARG A 258 -2.91 -23.30 -22.35
CA ARG A 258 -2.62 -24.49 -23.15
C ARG A 258 -3.90 -25.17 -23.64
N TRP A 259 -4.95 -25.22 -22.80
CA TRP A 259 -6.26 -25.80 -23.17
C TRP A 259 -7.08 -24.96 -24.15
N VAL A 260 -6.92 -23.62 -24.12
CA VAL A 260 -7.57 -22.74 -25.09
C VAL A 260 -6.87 -22.79 -26.45
N GLY A 261 -5.56 -23.05 -26.46
CA GLY A 261 -4.74 -23.07 -27.67
C GLY A 261 -4.24 -21.67 -28.07
N PRO A 262 -3.39 -21.57 -29.10
CA PRO A 262 -2.97 -20.28 -29.65
C PRO A 262 -4.18 -19.52 -30.18
N ASP A 263 -4.29 -18.23 -29.85
CA ASP A 263 -5.35 -17.37 -30.38
C ASP A 263 -5.28 -17.35 -31.92
N ALA A 264 -6.23 -18.00 -32.60
CA ALA A 264 -6.31 -18.12 -34.06
C ALA A 264 -6.65 -16.80 -34.79
N GLY A 265 -6.68 -15.66 -34.08
CA GLY A 265 -7.12 -14.36 -34.58
C GLY A 265 -6.02 -13.35 -34.90
N ALA A 266 -4.74 -13.73 -34.84
CA ALA A 266 -3.62 -12.83 -35.11
C ALA A 266 -3.10 -12.95 -36.56
N THR A 267 -3.99 -13.01 -37.54
CA THR A 267 -3.64 -13.12 -38.98
C THR A 267 -3.41 -11.76 -39.65
N GLY A 268 -3.19 -10.70 -38.87
CA GLY A 268 -2.91 -9.34 -39.37
C GLY A 268 -1.62 -8.76 -38.81
N GLU A 269 -1.10 -7.73 -39.48
CA GLU A 269 0.07 -6.98 -39.03
C GLU A 269 -0.22 -6.40 -37.62
N MET A 270 0.53 -6.84 -36.61
CA MET A 270 0.29 -6.42 -35.24
C MET A 270 0.63 -4.93 -35.10
N PRO A 271 -0.23 -4.12 -34.46
CA PRO A 271 0.11 -2.73 -34.17
C PRO A 271 1.42 -2.68 -33.38
N ALA A 272 2.29 -1.72 -33.70
CA ALA A 272 3.59 -1.59 -33.04
C ALA A 272 3.46 -0.86 -31.70
N TYR A 273 4.26 -1.27 -30.70
CA TYR A 273 4.42 -0.52 -29.46
C TYR A 273 5.19 0.80 -29.68
N PRO A 274 5.02 1.80 -28.79
CA PRO A 274 5.76 3.06 -28.84
C PRO A 274 7.28 2.86 -28.95
N VAL A 275 7.93 3.49 -29.93
CA VAL A 275 9.39 3.45 -30.06
C VAL A 275 10.00 4.43 -29.06
N ARG A 276 11.03 4.02 -28.32
CA ARG A 276 11.67 4.86 -27.30
C ARG A 276 13.13 5.15 -27.67
N SER A 277 13.49 6.42 -27.55
CA SER A 277 14.87 6.87 -27.71
C SER A 277 15.69 6.48 -26.48
N TRP A 278 17.00 6.27 -26.65
CA TRP A 278 17.90 5.99 -25.53
C TRP A 278 17.87 7.08 -24.45
N LYS A 279 17.68 8.35 -24.84
CA LYS A 279 17.56 9.50 -23.92
C LYS A 279 16.32 9.36 -23.02
N SER A 280 15.20 8.93 -23.61
CA SER A 280 13.96 8.65 -22.86
C SER A 280 14.17 7.53 -21.85
N LEU A 281 14.94 6.48 -22.19
CA LEU A 281 15.25 5.39 -21.28
C LEU A 281 16.16 5.87 -20.13
N LEU A 282 17.19 6.65 -20.44
CA LEU A 282 18.07 7.23 -19.43
C LEU A 282 17.29 8.13 -18.46
N ALA A 283 16.41 8.99 -18.98
CA ALA A 283 15.56 9.86 -18.16
C ALA A 283 14.67 9.05 -17.19
N LEU A 284 14.09 7.93 -17.65
CA LEU A 284 13.29 7.04 -16.79
C LEU A 284 14.11 6.40 -15.68
N VAL A 285 15.32 5.94 -15.99
CA VAL A 285 16.23 5.37 -14.98
C VAL A 285 16.61 6.43 -13.95
N LEU A 286 16.98 7.63 -14.39
CA LEU A 286 17.28 8.75 -13.49
C LEU A 286 16.07 9.13 -12.64
N LEU A 287 14.86 9.14 -13.21
CA LEU A 287 13.64 9.42 -12.47
C LEU A 287 13.32 8.30 -11.47
N ALA A 288 13.56 7.03 -11.80
CA ALA A 288 13.41 5.92 -10.85
C ALA A 288 14.36 6.06 -9.66
N PHE A 289 15.62 6.45 -9.90
CA PHE A 289 16.56 6.75 -8.82
C PHE A 289 16.13 7.96 -8.01
N ALA A 290 15.62 9.02 -8.66
CA ALA A 290 15.09 10.18 -7.95
C ALA A 290 13.90 9.79 -7.07
N VAL A 291 12.99 8.94 -7.56
CA VAL A 291 11.90 8.36 -6.76
C VAL A 291 12.47 7.57 -5.58
N ALA A 292 13.47 6.71 -5.78
CA ALA A 292 14.09 5.94 -4.69
C ALA A 292 14.75 6.83 -3.63
N VAL A 293 15.31 7.98 -4.01
CA VAL A 293 15.97 8.92 -3.10
C VAL A 293 14.96 9.80 -2.35
N VAL A 294 13.90 10.25 -3.04
CA VAL A 294 12.86 11.11 -2.47
C VAL A 294 11.87 10.29 -1.63
N HIS A 295 11.62 9.05 -2.01
CA HIS A 295 10.78 8.14 -1.24
C HIS A 295 11.55 7.66 -0.01
N THR A 296 11.26 8.27 1.13
CA THR A 296 11.76 7.80 2.42
C THR A 296 10.98 6.58 2.84
N SER A 297 11.52 5.39 2.58
CA SER A 297 10.96 4.16 3.13
C SER A 297 10.99 4.24 4.66
N PRO A 298 9.98 3.75 5.39
CA PRO A 298 9.94 3.80 6.86
C PRO A 298 11.22 3.24 7.49
N ALA A 299 11.63 3.73 8.66
CA ALA A 299 12.82 3.15 9.31
C ALA A 299 12.60 1.65 9.57
N PRO A 300 13.62 0.79 9.37
CA PRO A 300 13.50 -0.62 9.71
C PRO A 300 13.18 -0.75 11.20
N ILE A 301 12.20 -1.60 11.50
CA ILE A 301 11.69 -1.69 12.86
C ILE A 301 12.74 -2.39 13.73
N ARG A 302 13.13 -1.72 14.82
CA ARG A 302 14.11 -2.26 15.75
C ARG A 302 13.45 -3.32 16.62
N GLU A 303 14.22 -4.33 17.00
CA GLU A 303 13.76 -5.29 17.98
C GLU A 303 13.39 -4.56 19.29
N PRO A 304 12.17 -4.77 19.82
CA PRO A 304 11.72 -4.10 21.03
C PRO A 304 12.61 -4.43 22.23
N ALA A 305 12.74 -3.48 23.15
CA ALA A 305 13.52 -3.68 24.37
C ALA A 305 12.89 -4.78 25.24
N ALA A 306 13.71 -5.54 25.96
CA ALA A 306 13.21 -6.56 26.88
C ALA A 306 12.73 -5.95 28.20
N VAL A 307 11.63 -6.47 28.75
CA VAL A 307 11.08 -6.07 30.06
C VAL A 307 11.18 -7.22 31.06
N GLN A 308 11.27 -6.90 32.35
CA GLN A 308 11.26 -7.89 33.43
C GLN A 308 9.94 -8.68 33.48
N GLY A 309 10.00 -9.97 33.83
CA GLY A 309 8.88 -10.91 33.69
C GLY A 309 7.62 -10.61 34.52
N ASP A 310 7.75 -10.01 35.71
CA ASP A 310 6.62 -9.64 36.58
C ASP A 310 6.43 -8.12 36.69
N TRP A 311 6.56 -7.42 35.55
CA TRP A 311 6.41 -5.97 35.51
C TRP A 311 4.98 -5.52 35.87
N ILE A 312 3.95 -6.34 35.60
CA ILE A 312 2.54 -6.02 35.90
C ILE A 312 2.34 -5.93 37.41
N GLY A 313 2.76 -6.96 38.16
CA GLY A 313 2.67 -6.99 39.62
C GLY A 313 3.56 -5.93 40.26
N SER A 314 4.79 -5.76 39.74
CA SER A 314 5.75 -4.76 40.23
C SER A 314 5.26 -3.32 40.03
N ALA A 315 4.53 -3.05 38.94
CA ALA A 315 3.90 -1.77 38.68
C ALA A 315 2.61 -1.52 39.48
N GLY A 316 2.13 -2.50 40.26
CA GLY A 316 0.91 -2.39 41.05
C GLY A 316 -0.38 -2.36 40.21
N LEU A 317 -0.34 -2.91 39.00
CA LEU A 317 -1.50 -3.03 38.12
C LEU A 317 -2.40 -4.19 38.58
N TYR A 318 -3.73 -4.00 38.53
CA TYR A 318 -4.70 -4.99 38.99
C TYR A 318 -5.93 -5.06 38.08
N GLY A 319 -6.92 -5.88 38.44
CA GLY A 319 -8.22 -5.89 37.76
C GLY A 319 -8.16 -6.36 36.30
N ALA A 320 -7.30 -7.34 36.00
CA ALA A 320 -7.10 -7.85 34.65
C ALA A 320 -8.43 -8.25 33.99
N ARG A 321 -8.78 -7.55 32.91
CA ARG A 321 -10.00 -7.79 32.13
C ARG A 321 -9.63 -8.04 30.68
N GLU A 322 -9.98 -9.22 30.17
CA GLU A 322 -9.81 -9.54 28.75
C GLU A 322 -10.76 -8.70 27.91
N LEU A 323 -10.22 -8.09 26.86
CA LEU A 323 -10.92 -7.31 25.87
C LEU A 323 -11.10 -8.14 24.60
N PRO A 324 -12.27 -8.09 23.96
CA PRO A 324 -12.52 -8.86 22.75
C PRO A 324 -11.76 -8.31 21.53
N ASP A 325 -11.85 -9.06 20.43
CA ASP A 325 -11.56 -8.62 19.05
C ASP A 325 -10.10 -8.45 18.62
N ALA A 326 -9.12 -8.27 19.51
CA ALA A 326 -7.71 -8.21 19.10
C ALA A 326 -7.26 -9.46 18.34
N GLN A 327 -7.76 -10.64 18.76
CA GLN A 327 -7.50 -11.93 18.13
C GLN A 327 -7.94 -11.98 16.65
N ARG A 328 -8.99 -11.23 16.31
CA ARG A 328 -9.52 -11.18 14.93
C ARG A 328 -8.55 -10.52 13.96
N PHE A 329 -7.67 -9.66 14.47
CA PHE A 329 -6.74 -8.89 13.65
C PHE A 329 -5.31 -9.39 13.80
N LEU A 330 -4.90 -9.78 15.01
CA LEU A 330 -3.53 -10.15 15.37
C LEU A 330 -3.29 -11.67 15.39
N GLY A 331 -4.33 -12.49 15.24
CA GLY A 331 -4.23 -13.95 15.25
C GLY A 331 -4.75 -14.58 16.54
N ALA A 332 -4.95 -15.90 16.50
CA ALA A 332 -5.63 -16.64 17.56
C ALA A 332 -4.86 -16.72 18.88
N ASP A 333 -3.54 -16.53 18.85
CA ASP A 333 -2.67 -16.50 20.03
C ASP A 333 -2.60 -15.12 20.69
N ALA A 334 -3.12 -14.08 20.03
CA ALA A 334 -3.11 -12.74 20.58
C ALA A 334 -4.06 -12.61 21.78
N ARG A 335 -3.68 -11.78 22.74
CA ARG A 335 -4.52 -11.43 23.89
C ARG A 335 -4.53 -9.93 24.07
N PHE A 336 -5.70 -9.40 24.45
CA PHE A 336 -5.82 -7.99 24.79
C PHE A 336 -6.40 -7.88 26.19
N VAL A 337 -5.65 -7.29 27.11
CA VAL A 337 -6.02 -7.22 28.52
C VAL A 337 -5.92 -5.79 28.98
N ARG A 338 -6.99 -5.30 29.63
CA ARG A 338 -6.99 -4.05 30.37
C ARG A 338 -6.63 -4.31 31.83
N TYR A 339 -5.73 -3.50 32.36
CA TYR A 339 -5.42 -3.41 33.78
C TYR A 339 -5.84 -2.05 34.32
N GLU A 340 -6.32 -2.04 35.56
CA GLU A 340 -6.65 -0.83 36.29
C GLU A 340 -5.41 -0.22 36.93
N VAL A 341 -5.33 1.11 36.88
CA VAL A 341 -4.30 1.89 37.58
C VAL A 341 -4.88 2.36 38.91
N PRO A 342 -4.14 2.25 40.04
CA PRO A 342 -4.60 2.78 41.32
C PRO A 342 -5.04 4.24 41.22
N THR A 343 -6.27 4.52 41.66
CA THR A 343 -6.83 5.87 41.60
C THR A 343 -6.11 6.79 42.58
N THR A 344 -5.76 7.99 42.11
CA THR A 344 -5.11 9.01 42.92
C THR A 344 -6.04 10.22 43.03
N ALA A 345 -6.30 10.68 44.25
CA ALA A 345 -7.18 11.82 44.48
C ALA A 345 -6.72 13.06 43.70
N GLY A 346 -7.65 13.70 42.98
CA GLY A 346 -7.38 14.88 42.16
C GLY A 346 -6.70 14.61 40.82
N ARG A 347 -6.58 13.34 40.39
CA ARG A 347 -6.08 12.95 39.08
C ARG A 347 -7.15 12.23 38.26
N PRO A 348 -7.13 12.37 36.92
CA PRO A 348 -8.03 11.63 36.05
C PRO A 348 -7.74 10.13 36.13
N ASN A 349 -8.77 9.30 36.04
CA ASN A 349 -8.61 7.85 36.00
C ASN A 349 -7.85 7.40 34.75
N ALA A 350 -7.07 6.34 34.93
CA ALA A 350 -6.24 5.74 33.90
C ALA A 350 -6.41 4.21 33.86
N ALA A 351 -6.05 3.63 32.72
CA ALA A 351 -5.96 2.19 32.52
C ALA A 351 -4.70 1.88 31.70
N VAL A 352 -4.22 0.64 31.83
CA VAL A 352 -3.12 0.11 31.02
C VAL A 352 -3.65 -1.04 30.18
N ASP A 353 -3.67 -0.85 28.88
CA ASP A 353 -4.11 -1.84 27.92
C ASP A 353 -2.90 -2.53 27.30
N VAL A 354 -2.87 -3.86 27.33
CA VAL A 354 -1.74 -4.68 26.87
C VAL A 354 -2.21 -5.65 25.82
N ILE A 355 -1.74 -5.46 24.59
CA ILE A 355 -1.85 -6.44 23.52
C ILE A 355 -0.62 -7.34 23.59
N THR A 356 -0.79 -8.65 23.72
CA THR A 356 0.29 -9.64 23.71
C THR A 356 0.14 -10.56 22.51
N THR A 357 1.24 -10.85 21.80
CA THR A 357 1.29 -11.83 20.70
C THR A 357 2.66 -12.52 20.66
N SER A 358 2.74 -13.73 20.13
CA SER A 358 4.03 -14.39 19.88
C SER A 358 4.77 -13.82 18.65
N ASN A 359 4.08 -13.00 17.83
CA ASN A 359 4.54 -12.59 16.52
C ASN A 359 4.64 -11.07 16.38
N LEU A 360 5.87 -10.58 16.35
CA LEU A 360 6.18 -9.16 16.21
C LEU A 360 5.66 -8.56 14.89
N ALA A 361 5.73 -9.30 13.78
CA ALA A 361 5.27 -8.81 12.49
C ALA A 361 3.75 -8.58 12.47
N SER A 362 2.99 -9.46 13.16
CA SER A 362 1.54 -9.24 13.31
C SER A 362 1.23 -8.02 14.16
N LEU A 363 1.99 -7.75 15.22
CA LEU A 363 1.83 -6.54 16.03
C LEU A 363 2.08 -5.28 15.17
N HIS A 364 3.12 -5.34 14.33
CA HIS A 364 3.50 -4.24 13.46
C HIS A 364 2.51 -3.95 12.34
N ASP A 365 1.76 -4.94 11.84
CA ASP A 365 0.65 -4.71 10.90
C ASP A 365 -0.37 -3.69 11.46
N HIS A 366 -0.47 -3.59 12.78
CA HIS A 366 -1.39 -2.73 13.50
C HIS A 366 -0.70 -1.61 14.30
N ARG A 367 0.58 -1.34 14.04
CA ARG A 367 1.36 -0.31 14.76
C ARG A 367 0.70 1.06 14.70
N ASP A 368 0.11 1.42 13.57
CA ASP A 368 -0.54 2.72 13.35
C ASP A 368 -2.07 2.63 13.43
N THR A 369 -2.58 1.60 14.09
CA THR A 369 -4.01 1.44 14.35
C THR A 369 -4.40 2.18 15.63
N VAL A 370 -5.43 3.02 15.55
CA VAL A 370 -6.06 3.63 16.73
C VAL A 370 -7.19 2.72 17.20
N TRP A 371 -7.01 2.11 18.37
CA TRP A 371 -7.95 1.14 18.94
C TRP A 371 -9.10 1.76 19.73
N TYR A 372 -9.06 3.08 19.98
CA TYR A 372 -10.03 3.76 20.84
C TYR A 372 -11.01 4.59 20.00
N PRO A 373 -12.26 4.77 20.48
CA PRO A 373 -13.27 5.54 19.78
C PRO A 373 -12.79 6.95 19.42
N SER A 374 -12.97 7.35 18.16
CA SER A 374 -12.69 8.71 17.70
C SER A 374 -13.67 9.12 16.63
N THR A 375 -14.07 10.40 16.65
CA THR A 375 -14.95 11.02 15.65
C THR A 375 -14.21 11.54 14.42
N ARG A 376 -12.87 11.53 14.46
CA ARG A 376 -12.00 11.98 13.36
C ARG A 376 -10.74 11.12 13.24
N PRO A 377 -10.07 11.11 12.08
CA PRO A 377 -8.73 10.51 11.98
C PRO A 377 -7.77 11.20 12.95
N LEU A 378 -6.99 10.42 13.71
CA LEU A 378 -6.01 10.91 14.66
C LEU A 378 -4.60 10.55 14.18
N ASN A 379 -3.61 11.38 14.54
CA ASN A 379 -2.21 11.12 14.27
C ASN A 379 -1.46 10.79 15.56
N PHE A 380 -0.64 9.75 15.52
CA PHE A 380 0.39 9.52 16.52
C PHE A 380 1.48 10.58 16.41
N VAL A 381 1.91 11.10 17.55
CA VAL A 381 3.04 12.03 17.66
C VAL A 381 4.06 11.49 18.65
N PRO A 382 5.34 11.86 18.56
CA PRO A 382 6.30 11.52 19.61
C PRO A 382 5.82 12.01 20.97
N ALA A 383 5.87 11.15 21.99
CA ALA A 383 5.48 11.54 23.34
C ALA A 383 6.41 12.63 23.89
N SER A 384 5.84 13.62 24.55
CA SER A 384 6.56 14.71 25.23
C SER A 384 6.36 14.63 26.74
N GLY A 385 7.30 15.17 27.52
CA GLY A 385 7.17 15.24 28.98
C GLY A 385 7.52 13.96 29.75
N LEU A 386 8.12 12.97 29.09
CA LEU A 386 8.76 11.84 29.78
C LEU A 386 10.01 12.32 30.53
N GLN A 387 10.17 11.89 31.78
CA GLN A 387 11.25 12.35 32.65
C GLN A 387 12.61 11.77 32.27
N SER A 388 12.61 10.58 31.66
CA SER A 388 13.81 9.87 31.23
C SER A 388 13.84 9.72 29.71
N THR A 389 15.04 9.59 29.13
CA THR A 389 15.15 9.15 27.73
C THR A 389 14.63 7.73 27.65
N ALA A 390 13.41 7.57 27.12
CA ALA A 390 12.77 6.28 27.05
C ALA A 390 13.65 5.28 26.29
N PRO A 391 13.83 4.05 26.81
CA PRO A 391 14.61 3.02 26.14
C PRO A 391 13.91 2.48 24.88
N VAL A 392 12.65 2.88 24.66
CA VAL A 392 11.78 2.53 23.56
C VAL A 392 11.15 3.80 22.96
N GLU A 393 10.68 3.71 21.73
CA GLU A 393 9.92 4.77 21.09
C GLU A 393 8.51 4.84 21.69
N VAL A 394 8.19 5.93 22.38
CA VAL A 394 6.86 6.17 22.95
C VAL A 394 6.12 7.17 22.09
N ARG A 395 4.89 6.81 21.70
CA ARG A 395 4.04 7.62 20.83
C ARG A 395 2.77 8.01 21.58
N ALA A 396 2.34 9.25 21.43
CA ALA A 396 1.12 9.78 21.99
C ALA A 396 0.04 9.89 20.92
N VAL A 397 -1.22 9.66 21.30
CA VAL A 397 -2.40 9.92 20.48
C VAL A 397 -3.56 10.30 21.39
N PHE A 398 -4.45 11.17 20.92
CA PHE A 398 -5.50 11.70 21.78
C PHE A 398 -6.73 12.13 21.00
N SER A 399 -7.90 11.96 21.59
CA SER A 399 -9.12 12.61 21.11
C SER A 399 -9.06 14.10 21.45
N ASN A 400 -9.60 14.93 20.56
CA ASN A 400 -9.63 16.38 20.76
C ASN A 400 -11.01 16.82 21.24
N ALA A 401 -11.09 17.23 22.51
CA ALA A 401 -12.31 17.70 23.15
C ALA A 401 -12.90 18.94 22.46
N ASP A 402 -12.06 19.84 21.93
CA ASP A 402 -12.48 21.08 21.28
C ASP A 402 -13.17 20.86 19.92
N THR A 403 -13.03 19.65 19.36
CA THR A 403 -13.65 19.26 18.08
C THR A 403 -14.74 18.20 18.23
N ALA A 404 -15.11 17.88 19.46
CA ALA A 404 -16.20 16.93 19.72
C ALA A 404 -17.53 17.52 19.23
N ILE A 405 -18.13 16.85 18.24
CA ILE A 405 -19.44 17.25 17.67
C ILE A 405 -20.57 16.88 18.64
N ASP A 406 -20.32 15.91 19.52
CA ASP A 406 -21.27 15.38 20.50
C ASP A 406 -20.63 15.39 21.90
N THR A 407 -21.33 15.97 22.88
CA THR A 407 -20.91 16.05 24.28
C THR A 407 -20.80 14.68 24.96
N THR A 408 -21.31 13.62 24.34
CA THR A 408 -21.19 12.24 24.81
C THR A 408 -19.97 11.50 24.28
N THR A 409 -19.19 12.11 23.38
CA THR A 409 -17.98 11.49 22.82
C THR A 409 -16.91 11.33 23.90
N PRO A 410 -16.43 10.11 24.20
CA PRO A 410 -15.39 9.89 25.20
C PRO A 410 -14.12 10.67 24.85
N GLN A 411 -13.57 11.39 25.83
CA GLN A 411 -12.31 12.11 25.67
C GLN A 411 -11.17 11.37 26.36
N TRP A 412 -10.09 11.09 25.65
CA TRP A 412 -9.02 10.23 26.13
C TRP A 412 -7.67 10.59 25.53
N TYR A 413 -6.62 10.44 26.33
CA TYR A 413 -5.22 10.60 25.94
C TYR A 413 -4.53 9.27 26.10
N ALA A 414 -3.71 8.85 25.13
CA ALA A 414 -3.00 7.59 25.21
C ALA A 414 -1.51 7.72 24.86
N LEU A 415 -0.69 6.94 25.55
CA LEU A 415 0.73 6.72 25.27
C LEU A 415 0.92 5.24 24.94
N THR A 416 1.57 4.93 23.82
CA THR A 416 1.80 3.56 23.37
C THR A 416 3.24 3.30 22.97
N TRP A 417 3.73 2.10 23.27
CA TRP A 417 5.04 1.59 22.88
C TRP A 417 5.03 0.07 22.78
N ASP A 418 6.06 -0.48 22.14
CA ASP A 418 6.26 -1.92 22.00
C ASP A 418 7.47 -2.38 22.84
N TRP A 419 7.35 -3.55 23.47
CA TRP A 419 8.47 -4.21 24.15
C TRP A 419 8.39 -5.74 24.02
N ARG A 420 9.42 -6.42 24.50
CA ARG A 420 9.53 -7.89 24.47
C ARG A 420 9.52 -8.45 25.89
N THR A 421 8.75 -9.51 26.10
CA THR A 421 8.75 -10.36 27.28
C THR A 421 9.33 -11.74 26.93
N ASP A 422 9.55 -12.59 27.93
CA ASP A 422 9.91 -13.98 27.69
C ASP A 422 8.80 -14.77 26.96
N SER A 423 7.54 -14.35 27.14
CA SER A 423 6.36 -14.98 26.55
C SER A 423 5.98 -14.47 25.16
N GLY A 424 6.68 -13.45 24.63
CA GLY A 424 6.38 -12.85 23.33
C GLY A 424 6.52 -11.34 23.30
N TYR A 425 5.85 -10.70 22.37
CA TYR A 425 5.88 -9.25 22.15
C TYR A 425 4.61 -8.62 22.71
N GLN A 426 4.73 -7.40 23.23
CA GLN A 426 3.59 -6.65 23.72
C GLN A 426 3.59 -5.23 23.20
N GLN A 427 2.40 -4.75 22.83
CA GLN A 427 2.11 -3.33 22.69
C GLN A 427 1.39 -2.89 23.97
N VAL A 428 1.99 -1.96 24.69
CA VAL A 428 1.44 -1.41 25.93
C VAL A 428 0.89 -0.03 25.64
N THR A 429 -0.31 0.24 26.13
CA THR A 429 -0.97 1.53 25.97
C THR A 429 -1.48 2.02 27.32
N VAL A 430 -0.93 3.13 27.81
CA VAL A 430 -1.50 3.87 28.93
C VAL A 430 -2.58 4.77 28.36
N VAL A 431 -3.82 4.65 28.85
CA VAL A 431 -4.94 5.49 28.44
C VAL A 431 -5.49 6.23 29.65
N VAL A 432 -5.72 7.53 29.52
CA VAL A 432 -6.16 8.43 30.58
C VAL A 432 -7.42 9.17 30.13
N ASN A 433 -8.41 9.27 31.01
CA ASN A 433 -9.61 10.04 30.75
C ASN A 433 -9.28 11.54 30.71
N GLN A 434 -9.69 12.23 29.65
CA GLN A 434 -9.49 13.67 29.50
C GLN A 434 -10.66 14.51 30.02
N ASN A 435 -11.82 13.93 30.29
CA ASN A 435 -13.00 14.69 30.71
C ASN A 435 -12.85 15.16 32.17
N PRO A 436 -12.67 16.47 32.44
CA PRO A 436 -12.46 16.96 33.80
C PRO A 436 -13.72 16.82 34.67
N ALA A 437 -14.92 16.91 34.06
CA ALA A 437 -16.19 16.76 34.76
C ALA A 437 -16.45 15.32 35.21
N GLU A 438 -15.81 14.35 34.57
CA GLU A 438 -15.97 12.92 34.79
C GLU A 438 -14.62 12.24 35.06
N SER A 439 -13.72 12.93 35.76
CA SER A 439 -12.36 12.45 36.04
C SER A 439 -12.33 11.09 36.76
N ALA A 440 -13.38 10.74 37.51
CA ALA A 440 -13.55 9.46 38.19
C ALA A 440 -14.13 8.35 37.30
N THR A 441 -14.55 8.64 36.08
CA THR A 441 -15.01 7.64 35.10
C THR A 441 -13.79 6.98 34.46
N PRO A 442 -13.76 5.64 34.32
CA PRO A 442 -12.66 4.96 33.64
C PRO A 442 -12.55 5.43 32.18
N PRO A 443 -11.34 5.46 31.61
CA PRO A 443 -11.14 5.77 30.19
C PRO A 443 -11.90 4.77 29.29
N PRO A 444 -12.29 5.17 28.06
CA PRO A 444 -13.03 4.31 27.15
C PRO A 444 -12.25 3.02 26.87
N ALA A 445 -12.99 1.91 26.75
CA ALA A 445 -12.41 0.65 26.31
C ALA A 445 -12.06 0.71 24.83
N PRO A 446 -11.04 -0.03 24.38
CA PRO A 446 -10.78 -0.25 22.96
C PRO A 446 -12.03 -0.80 22.26
N THR A 447 -12.29 -0.30 21.06
CA THR A 447 -13.32 -0.80 20.15
C THR A 447 -12.63 -1.55 19.02
N GLY A 448 -13.15 -2.74 18.66
CA GLY A 448 -12.63 -3.47 17.50
C GLY A 448 -12.69 -2.64 16.22
N LEU A 449 -11.89 -3.01 15.21
CA LEU A 449 -11.89 -2.29 13.94
C LEU A 449 -13.13 -2.63 13.13
N GLU A 450 -14.05 -1.66 13.03
CA GLU A 450 -15.23 -1.78 12.19
C GLU A 450 -15.03 -1.06 10.85
N VAL A 451 -15.75 -1.53 9.83
CA VAL A 451 -15.74 -0.92 8.48
C VAL A 451 -16.15 0.55 8.53
N VAL A 452 -17.15 0.88 9.35
CA VAL A 452 -17.65 2.26 9.49
C VAL A 452 -16.55 3.14 10.06
N ASP A 453 -15.92 2.74 11.16
CA ASP A 453 -14.94 3.56 11.88
C ASP A 453 -13.58 3.62 11.17
N THR A 454 -13.20 2.56 10.46
CA THR A 454 -11.87 2.47 9.83
C THR A 454 -11.85 3.03 8.41
N LEU A 455 -12.97 2.94 7.66
CA LEU A 455 -13.03 3.37 6.26
C LEU A 455 -13.96 4.57 6.05
N LEU A 456 -15.23 4.46 6.48
CA LEU A 456 -16.27 5.40 6.08
C LEU A 456 -16.16 6.73 6.85
N SER A 457 -16.02 6.68 8.17
CA SER A 457 -15.92 7.86 9.02
C SER A 457 -14.71 8.72 8.64
N PRO A 458 -13.49 8.17 8.47
CA PRO A 458 -12.34 8.91 7.94
C PRO A 458 -12.59 9.53 6.56
N ALA A 459 -13.15 8.76 5.61
CA ALA A 459 -13.41 9.27 4.26
C ALA A 459 -14.43 10.42 4.26
N LEU A 460 -15.49 10.30 5.06
CA LEU A 460 -16.49 11.35 5.23
C LEU A 460 -15.91 12.59 5.90
N TRP A 461 -15.04 12.42 6.90
CA TRP A 461 -14.36 13.54 7.56
C TRP A 461 -13.46 14.30 6.58
N ILE A 462 -12.64 13.58 5.81
CA ILE A 462 -11.77 14.16 4.77
C ILE A 462 -12.61 14.93 3.74
N GLY A 463 -13.75 14.36 3.32
CA GLY A 463 -14.67 15.01 2.38
C GLY A 463 -15.28 16.32 2.89
N ARG A 464 -15.39 16.50 4.22
CA ARG A 464 -15.93 17.73 4.84
C ARG A 464 -14.92 18.89 4.90
N GLN A 465 -13.65 18.68 4.55
CA GLN A 465 -12.59 19.69 4.58
C GLN A 465 -12.50 20.48 5.89
N GLN A 466 -12.74 19.84 7.03
CA GLN A 466 -12.71 20.53 8.33
C GLN A 466 -11.28 20.95 8.70
N ALA A 467 -11.14 22.10 9.37
CA ALA A 467 -9.85 22.53 9.91
C ALA A 467 -9.34 21.49 10.92
N ASP A 468 -8.05 21.19 10.85
CA ASP A 468 -7.40 20.38 11.87
C ASP A 468 -6.75 21.33 12.88
N ASP A 469 -7.54 21.76 13.87
CA ASP A 469 -6.96 22.49 14.99
C ASP A 469 -6.14 21.52 15.84
N PRO A 470 -4.89 21.90 16.21
CA PRO A 470 -4.06 21.12 17.11
C PRO A 470 -4.74 21.12 18.46
N GLY A 471 -5.55 20.09 18.73
CA GLY A 471 -6.25 19.93 19.98
C GLY A 471 -5.30 20.03 21.15
N ARG A 472 -5.72 20.73 22.21
CA ARG A 472 -4.91 20.86 23.41
C ARG A 472 -5.36 19.84 24.44
N VAL A 473 -4.42 19.06 24.93
CA VAL A 473 -4.62 18.17 26.08
C VAL A 473 -4.22 18.94 27.34
N ASP A 474 -4.99 18.79 28.42
CA ASP A 474 -4.66 19.39 29.72
C ASP A 474 -3.31 18.85 30.22
N ASP A 475 -2.44 19.75 30.70
CA ASP A 475 -1.12 19.42 31.23
C ASP A 475 -1.19 18.43 32.41
N VAL A 476 -2.30 18.43 33.18
CA VAL A 476 -2.53 17.47 34.26
C VAL A 476 -2.72 16.05 33.71
N VAL A 477 -3.45 15.89 32.60
CA VAL A 477 -3.67 14.59 31.95
C VAL A 477 -2.35 14.08 31.36
N VAL A 478 -1.62 14.93 30.64
CA VAL A 478 -0.32 14.57 30.05
C VAL A 478 0.65 14.14 31.14
N ARG A 479 0.79 14.93 32.21
CA ARG A 479 1.69 14.61 33.33
C ARG A 479 1.31 13.30 34.01
N HIS A 480 0.02 13.06 34.23
CA HIS A 480 -0.41 11.80 34.83
C HIS A 480 -0.08 10.59 33.95
N ALA A 481 -0.32 10.70 32.64
CA ALA A 481 0.00 9.66 31.68
C ALA A 481 1.52 9.39 31.61
N THR A 482 2.35 10.44 31.59
CA THR A 482 3.81 10.29 31.54
C THR A 482 4.38 9.73 32.84
N GLU A 483 3.84 10.09 34.01
CA GLU A 483 4.25 9.47 35.29
C GLU A 483 3.96 7.97 35.32
N ILE A 484 2.79 7.53 34.81
CA ILE A 484 2.47 6.10 34.69
C ILE A 484 3.44 5.45 33.68
N ALA A 485 3.64 6.07 32.52
CA ALA A 485 4.53 5.54 31.50
C ALA A 485 5.98 5.42 31.99
N ASP A 486 6.54 6.45 32.65
CA ASP A 486 7.89 6.42 33.22
C ASP A 486 8.03 5.32 34.27
N SER A 487 7.02 5.12 35.13
CA SER A 487 6.98 4.01 36.10
C SER A 487 7.03 2.63 35.41
N LEU A 488 6.28 2.46 34.32
CA LEU A 488 6.29 1.23 33.53
C LEU A 488 7.61 1.03 32.80
N LEU A 489 8.14 2.08 32.17
CA LEU A 489 9.39 2.06 31.42
C LEU A 489 10.62 1.80 32.30
N ALA A 490 10.55 2.10 33.60
CA ALA A 490 11.60 1.73 34.55
C ALA A 490 11.83 0.21 34.67
N HIS A 491 10.86 -0.61 34.24
CA HIS A 491 10.97 -2.08 34.23
C HIS A 491 11.65 -2.63 32.97
N VAL A 492 11.94 -1.78 31.98
CA VAL A 492 12.69 -2.18 30.80
C VAL A 492 14.12 -2.49 31.23
N ALA A 493 14.59 -3.70 30.91
CA ALA A 493 15.95 -4.09 31.20
C ALA A 493 16.91 -3.20 30.41
N ALA A 494 17.82 -2.51 31.10
CA ALA A 494 18.94 -1.86 30.43
C ALA A 494 19.68 -2.93 29.62
N ARG A 495 19.87 -2.69 28.31
CA ARG A 495 20.59 -3.61 27.42
C ARG A 495 21.90 -4.03 28.10
N ALA A 496 22.02 -5.31 28.42
CA ALA A 496 23.27 -5.92 28.88
C ALA A 496 24.28 -6.00 27.72
#